data_AF-A0A5J9VQ46-F1
#
_entry.id   AF-A0A5J9VQ46-F1
#
_cell.length_a   1.000
_cell.length_b   1.000
_cell.length_c   1.000
_cell.angle_alpha   90.00
_cell.angle_beta   90.00
_cell.angle_gamma   90.00
#
_symmetry.space_group_name_H-M   'P 1'
#
loop_
_entity.id
_entity.type
_entity.pdbx_description
1 polymer ?
#
loop_
_entity_poly.entity_id
_entity_poly.type
_entity_poly.pdbx_seq_one_letter_code
_entity_poly.pdbx_strand_id
1 'polypeptide(L)'
;MSSSNSAGSTSFMNDLCINRGRLNQSMNMEMESYAAEAEFDCLLFDIDDTLYPLSLGINLACREHIQEYMLNKLKIEESQVPSLCLDLYKEHGTTMAGLKALGYEFDCDDFHARVHGTLPYEKLKPDPVLRQLLLSLPQRKIIFTNSDKAHAAIVLKKLGLENCFDGVVCFETLNPSTEQNVKDRKSSDAAGSDGSVPPRGGILCKPSLESMEAVIEIAKLDPKRTVFFDDSARNIAAGKAAGFRTVVVGTSVLMPGADVALESIHNIKEALPELWVEAGGEHAEAALRPAAVETTVLA
;
A
#
# COMPACT_ATOMS: atom_id res chain seq x y z
N MET A 1 -55.04 -67.88 22.48
CA MET A 1 -54.79 -67.44 21.09
C MET A 1 -55.78 -66.33 20.80
N SER A 2 -55.44 -65.08 20.51
CA SER A 2 -54.15 -64.42 20.36
C SER A 2 -54.39 -62.90 20.50
N SER A 3 -53.48 -62.25 21.20
CA SER A 3 -53.36 -60.79 21.35
C SER A 3 -52.76 -60.15 20.10
N SER A 4 -53.12 -58.90 19.80
CA SER A 4 -52.28 -57.86 19.14
C SER A 4 -53.17 -56.70 18.64
N ASN A 5 -52.71 -55.46 18.49
CA ASN A 5 -51.74 -54.63 19.21
C ASN A 5 -52.03 -53.19 18.79
N SER A 6 -51.88 -52.23 19.71
CA SER A 6 -51.97 -50.78 19.45
C SER A 6 -50.64 -50.23 18.94
N ALA A 7 -50.63 -49.51 17.81
CA ALA A 7 -49.62 -48.50 17.49
C ALA A 7 -49.99 -47.80 16.17
N GLY A 8 -50.61 -46.62 16.23
CA GLY A 8 -51.00 -45.89 15.04
C GLY A 8 -51.32 -44.43 15.33
N SER A 9 -50.37 -43.69 15.91
CA SER A 9 -50.49 -42.21 16.06
C SER A 9 -49.16 -41.49 16.29
N THR A 10 -48.01 -42.09 15.98
CA THR A 10 -46.67 -41.46 16.17
C THR A 10 -45.83 -41.31 14.90
N SER A 11 -46.35 -41.69 13.72
CA SER A 11 -45.58 -41.62 12.46
C SER A 11 -45.78 -40.33 11.66
N PHE A 12 -46.90 -39.60 11.80
CA PHE A 12 -47.19 -38.45 10.93
C PHE A 12 -46.70 -37.10 11.47
N MET A 13 -46.49 -36.96 12.78
CA MET A 13 -45.92 -35.72 13.36
C MET A 13 -44.39 -35.68 13.34
N ASN A 14 -43.71 -36.82 13.28
CA ASN A 14 -42.25 -36.86 13.20
C ASN A 14 -41.74 -36.47 11.80
N ASP A 15 -42.45 -36.86 10.73
CA ASP A 15 -42.02 -36.54 9.35
C ASP A 15 -42.20 -35.05 9.00
N LEU A 16 -43.15 -34.35 9.62
CA LEU A 16 -43.31 -32.91 9.44
C LEU A 16 -42.26 -32.08 10.19
N CYS A 17 -41.78 -32.56 11.35
CA CYS A 17 -40.72 -31.91 12.12
C CYS A 17 -39.32 -32.18 11.53
N ILE A 18 -39.07 -33.38 11.00
CA ILE A 18 -37.81 -33.73 10.33
C ILE A 18 -37.65 -32.93 9.02
N ASN A 19 -38.72 -32.72 8.25
CA ASN A 19 -38.66 -31.90 7.04
C ASN A 19 -38.52 -30.39 7.33
N ARG A 20 -39.14 -29.86 8.40
CA ARG A 20 -38.89 -28.47 8.84
C ARG A 20 -37.48 -28.25 9.38
N GLY A 21 -36.94 -29.23 10.11
CA GLY A 21 -35.56 -29.20 10.60
C GLY A 21 -34.56 -29.24 9.44
N ARG A 22 -34.78 -30.08 8.43
CA ARG A 22 -33.92 -30.18 7.25
C ARG A 22 -34.02 -28.96 6.34
N LEU A 23 -35.22 -28.42 6.11
CA LEU A 23 -35.41 -27.17 5.36
C LEU A 23 -34.78 -25.97 6.08
N ASN A 24 -34.89 -25.89 7.41
CA ASN A 24 -34.23 -24.83 8.19
C ASN A 24 -32.71 -25.02 8.26
N GLN A 25 -32.19 -26.26 8.21
CA GLN A 25 -30.75 -26.52 8.16
C GLN A 25 -30.17 -26.26 6.76
N SER A 26 -30.94 -26.50 5.69
CA SER A 26 -30.60 -26.11 4.32
C SER A 26 -30.66 -24.59 4.12
N MET A 27 -31.70 -23.93 4.65
CA MET A 27 -31.84 -22.47 4.59
C MET A 27 -30.82 -21.75 5.50
N ASN A 28 -30.40 -22.35 6.62
CA ASN A 28 -29.31 -21.80 7.43
C ASN A 28 -27.91 -22.05 6.85
N MET A 29 -27.72 -23.09 6.01
CA MET A 29 -26.45 -23.30 5.29
C MET A 29 -26.31 -22.41 4.05
N GLU A 30 -27.41 -21.87 3.52
CA GLU A 30 -27.40 -20.95 2.37
C GLU A 30 -27.45 -19.47 2.76
N MET A 31 -27.55 -19.14 4.06
CA MET A 31 -27.62 -17.77 4.57
C MET A 31 -26.38 -17.35 5.38
N GLU A 32 -25.26 -18.07 5.22
CA GLU A 32 -23.97 -17.76 5.86
C GLU A 32 -22.90 -17.17 4.91
N SER A 33 -23.20 -16.86 3.63
CA SER A 33 -22.13 -16.46 2.70
C SER A 33 -22.45 -15.40 1.64
N TYR A 34 -23.16 -14.32 1.99
CA TYR A 34 -23.25 -13.14 1.10
C TYR A 34 -23.12 -11.80 1.85
N ALA A 35 -22.31 -11.75 2.91
CA ALA A 35 -21.65 -10.46 3.18
C ALA A 35 -20.69 -10.25 2.01
N ALA A 36 -21.05 -9.37 1.07
CA ALA A 36 -20.18 -9.03 -0.04
C ALA A 36 -18.86 -8.51 0.55
N GLU A 37 -17.79 -9.30 0.52
CA GLU A 37 -16.52 -8.88 1.11
C GLU A 37 -16.08 -7.53 0.51
N ALA A 38 -15.50 -6.66 1.32
CA ALA A 38 -15.02 -5.36 0.85
C ALA A 38 -14.04 -5.59 -0.32
N GLU A 39 -14.18 -4.86 -1.42
CA GLU A 39 -13.40 -5.10 -2.65
C GLU A 39 -11.89 -5.06 -2.37
N PHE A 40 -11.46 -4.15 -1.48
CA PHE A 40 -10.08 -3.96 -1.07
C PHE A 40 -9.93 -4.12 0.45
N ASP A 41 -8.88 -4.82 0.87
CA ASP A 41 -8.53 -5.02 2.29
C ASP A 41 -7.41 -4.09 2.75
N CYS A 42 -6.55 -3.65 1.83
CA CYS A 42 -5.35 -2.88 2.15
C CYS A 42 -5.07 -1.76 1.15
N LEU A 43 -4.52 -0.67 1.66
CA LEU A 43 -4.06 0.48 0.90
C LEU A 43 -2.57 0.72 1.22
N LEU A 44 -1.76 0.74 0.16
CA LEU A 44 -0.32 0.89 0.23
C LEU A 44 0.06 2.29 -0.28
N PHE A 45 0.74 3.09 0.53
CA PHE A 45 1.07 4.47 0.20
C PHE A 45 2.58 4.70 0.19
N ASP A 46 3.09 5.27 -0.88
CA ASP A 46 4.37 5.97 -0.82
C ASP A 46 4.27 7.26 0.02
N ILE A 47 5.42 7.82 0.40
CA ILE A 47 5.51 9.07 1.17
C ILE A 47 5.86 10.25 0.25
N ASP A 48 7.02 10.17 -0.39
CA ASP A 48 7.71 11.31 -0.98
C ASP A 48 7.01 11.72 -2.27
N ASP A 49 6.66 13.00 -2.39
CA ASP A 49 5.88 13.53 -3.52
C ASP A 49 4.47 12.89 -3.69
N THR A 50 4.05 12.01 -2.76
CA THR A 50 2.75 11.34 -2.70
C THR A 50 1.85 11.87 -1.57
N LEU A 51 2.28 11.78 -0.31
CA LEU A 51 1.52 12.31 0.84
C LEU A 51 1.65 13.83 0.99
N TYR A 52 2.57 14.42 0.26
CA TYR A 52 2.77 15.85 0.14
C TYR A 52 3.19 16.15 -1.31
N PRO A 53 2.93 17.35 -1.84
CA PRO A 53 3.16 17.60 -3.26
C PRO A 53 4.63 17.82 -3.60
N LEU A 54 5.02 17.38 -4.79
CA LEU A 54 6.33 17.62 -5.44
C LEU A 54 6.79 19.09 -5.35
N SER A 55 5.85 20.03 -5.38
CA SER A 55 6.13 21.47 -5.34
C SER A 55 6.81 21.95 -4.05
N LEU A 56 6.82 21.16 -2.97
CA LEU A 56 7.59 21.49 -1.75
C LEU A 56 9.10 21.42 -1.98
N GLY A 57 9.56 20.67 -2.99
CA GLY A 57 10.96 20.55 -3.36
C GLY A 57 11.81 19.82 -2.33
N ILE A 58 11.23 18.93 -1.52
CA ILE A 58 12.00 18.05 -0.61
C ILE A 58 12.91 17.12 -1.43
N ASN A 59 12.40 16.61 -2.56
CA ASN A 59 13.15 15.78 -3.48
C ASN A 59 14.36 16.50 -4.12
N LEU A 60 14.27 17.81 -4.36
CA LEU A 60 15.38 18.62 -4.85
C LEU A 60 16.50 18.70 -3.82
N ALA A 61 16.15 19.01 -2.56
CA ALA A 61 17.12 19.02 -1.46
C ALA A 61 17.74 17.63 -1.23
N CYS A 62 16.94 16.56 -1.32
CA CYS A 62 17.43 15.19 -1.25
C CYS A 62 18.46 14.90 -2.36
N ARG A 63 18.16 15.29 -3.61
CA ARG A 63 19.09 15.17 -4.74
C ARG A 63 20.38 15.96 -4.51
N GLU A 64 20.29 17.20 -4.02
CA GLU A 64 21.45 18.03 -3.70
C GLU A 64 22.36 17.33 -2.67
N HIS A 65 21.80 16.84 -1.57
CA HIS A 65 22.59 16.13 -0.56
C HIS A 65 23.20 14.82 -1.07
N ILE A 66 22.50 14.08 -1.95
CA ILE A 66 23.06 12.88 -2.62
C ILE A 66 24.29 13.27 -3.45
N GLN A 67 24.19 14.33 -4.25
CA GLN A 67 25.29 14.82 -5.07
C GLN A 67 26.47 15.29 -4.21
N GLU A 68 26.21 16.01 -3.12
CA GLU A 68 27.24 16.40 -2.15
C GLU A 68 27.91 15.18 -1.51
N TYR A 69 27.16 14.12 -1.18
CA TYR A 69 27.73 12.88 -0.66
C TYR A 69 28.64 12.21 -1.70
N MET A 70 28.17 12.10 -2.95
CA MET A 70 28.96 11.52 -4.06
C MET A 70 30.27 12.28 -4.27
N LEU A 71 30.23 13.62 -4.28
CA LEU A 71 31.40 14.47 -4.46
C LEU A 71 32.35 14.39 -3.26
N ASN A 72 31.83 14.59 -2.04
CA ASN A 72 32.68 14.82 -0.87
C ASN A 72 33.12 13.53 -0.18
N LYS A 73 32.26 12.51 -0.13
CA LYS A 73 32.53 11.24 0.56
C LYS A 73 33.08 10.19 -0.39
N LEU A 74 32.44 10.02 -1.54
CA LEU A 74 32.85 9.00 -2.53
C LEU A 74 33.95 9.50 -3.48
N LYS A 75 34.25 10.80 -3.47
CA LYS A 75 35.29 11.43 -4.31
C LYS A 75 35.05 11.20 -5.80
N ILE A 76 33.77 11.12 -6.19
CA ILE A 76 33.37 11.09 -7.60
C ILE A 76 33.62 12.46 -8.20
N GLU A 77 34.09 12.48 -9.44
CA GLU A 77 34.43 13.70 -10.15
C GLU A 77 33.18 14.58 -10.36
N GLU A 78 33.31 15.89 -10.10
CA GLU A 78 32.18 16.83 -10.04
C GLU A 78 31.37 16.86 -11.33
N SER A 79 32.02 16.82 -12.50
CA SER A 79 31.33 16.84 -13.79
C SER A 79 30.49 15.60 -14.07
N GLN A 80 30.79 14.47 -13.41
CA GLN A 80 30.06 13.20 -13.56
C GLN A 80 28.88 13.06 -12.59
N VAL A 81 28.89 13.75 -11.45
CA VAL A 81 27.93 13.54 -10.37
C VAL A 81 26.46 13.73 -10.83
N PRO A 82 26.08 14.81 -11.54
CA PRO A 82 24.68 15.01 -11.92
C PRO A 82 24.13 13.93 -12.86
N SER A 83 24.90 13.54 -13.88
CA SER A 83 24.47 12.49 -14.83
C SER A 83 24.41 11.13 -14.15
N LEU A 84 25.44 10.78 -13.38
CA LEU A 84 25.50 9.50 -12.68
C LEU A 84 24.35 9.38 -11.67
N CYS A 85 24.00 10.43 -10.94
CA CYS A 85 22.87 10.43 -10.02
C CYS A 85 21.55 10.08 -10.73
N LEU A 86 21.32 10.67 -11.91
CA LEU A 86 20.12 10.45 -12.70
C LEU A 86 20.07 9.05 -13.30
N ASP A 87 21.19 8.59 -13.87
CA ASP A 87 21.27 7.28 -14.51
C ASP A 87 21.07 6.16 -13.48
N LEU A 88 21.73 6.25 -12.33
CA LEU A 88 21.55 5.28 -11.25
C LEU A 88 20.12 5.28 -10.70
N TYR A 89 19.49 6.45 -10.56
CA TYR A 89 18.08 6.52 -10.16
C TYR A 89 17.16 5.85 -11.20
N LYS A 90 17.43 6.03 -12.50
CA LYS A 90 16.65 5.43 -13.58
C LYS A 90 16.82 3.91 -13.68
N GLU A 91 18.03 3.41 -13.45
CA GLU A 91 18.34 1.99 -13.58
C GLU A 91 18.01 1.20 -12.31
N HIS A 92 18.28 1.76 -11.13
CA HIS A 92 18.21 1.02 -9.87
C HIS A 92 17.09 1.49 -8.93
N GLY A 93 16.30 2.50 -9.31
CA GLY A 93 15.22 3.04 -8.49
C GLY A 93 15.67 4.04 -7.43
N THR A 94 16.86 3.88 -6.87
CA THR A 94 17.52 4.89 -6.03
C THR A 94 18.99 5.05 -6.42
N THR A 95 19.54 6.25 -6.23
CA THR A 95 20.98 6.48 -6.45
C THR A 95 21.83 5.64 -5.50
N MET A 96 21.38 5.42 -4.26
CA MET A 96 22.08 4.57 -3.28
C MET A 96 22.19 3.12 -3.77
N ALA A 97 21.09 2.53 -4.26
CA ALA A 97 21.09 1.18 -4.81
C ALA A 97 22.05 1.05 -6.00
N GLY A 98 22.06 2.04 -6.88
CA GLY A 98 22.99 2.07 -8.01
C GLY A 98 24.45 2.20 -7.58
N LEU A 99 24.76 3.05 -6.60
CA LEU A 99 26.13 3.17 -6.06
C LEU A 99 26.61 1.84 -5.46
N LYS A 100 25.75 1.14 -4.71
CA LYS A 100 26.08 -0.21 -4.20
C LYS A 100 26.29 -1.22 -5.31
N ALA A 101 25.44 -1.21 -6.35
CA ALA A 101 25.58 -2.10 -7.50
C ALA A 101 26.87 -1.86 -8.29
N LEU A 102 27.35 -0.60 -8.35
CA LEU A 102 28.66 -0.25 -8.93
C LEU A 102 29.86 -0.63 -8.05
N GLY A 103 29.64 -1.15 -6.84
CA GLY A 103 30.70 -1.58 -5.93
C GLY A 103 31.24 -0.49 -4.99
N TYR A 104 30.56 0.65 -4.85
CA TYR A 104 30.95 1.63 -3.85
C TYR A 104 30.65 1.11 -2.44
N GLU A 105 31.67 1.08 -1.59
CA GLU A 105 31.54 0.71 -0.19
C GLU A 105 31.34 1.95 0.69
N PHE A 106 30.18 2.03 1.33
CA PHE A 106 29.85 3.05 2.33
C PHE A 106 28.78 2.52 3.28
N ASP A 107 28.65 3.14 4.44
CA ASP A 107 27.61 2.79 5.40
C ASP A 107 26.26 3.40 4.97
N CYS A 108 25.21 2.58 4.90
CA CYS A 108 23.89 3.04 4.44
C CYS A 108 23.25 4.00 5.45
N ASP A 109 23.52 3.82 6.74
CA ASP A 109 22.99 4.69 7.79
C ASP A 109 23.68 6.06 7.76
N ASP A 110 25.01 6.15 7.54
CA ASP A 110 25.70 7.42 7.26
C ASP A 110 25.15 8.09 5.99
N PHE A 111 24.89 7.32 4.93
CA PHE A 111 24.28 7.87 3.71
C PHE A 111 22.92 8.52 4.00
N HIS A 112 21.99 7.80 4.64
CA HIS A 112 20.68 8.35 5.00
C HIS A 112 20.78 9.51 5.98
N ALA A 113 21.63 9.43 7.01
CA ALA A 113 21.81 10.52 7.96
C ALA A 113 22.29 11.81 7.27
N ARG A 114 23.12 11.70 6.22
CA ARG A 114 23.58 12.85 5.42
C ARG A 114 22.51 13.36 4.47
N VAL A 115 21.81 12.46 3.78
CA VAL A 115 20.84 12.83 2.75
C VAL A 115 19.54 13.36 3.37
N HIS A 116 19.06 12.74 4.45
CA HIS A 116 17.80 13.10 5.09
C HIS A 116 17.94 14.00 6.32
N GLY A 117 19.11 14.02 6.98
CA GLY A 117 19.27 14.69 8.28
C GLY A 117 19.03 16.20 8.29
N THR A 118 19.18 16.88 7.15
CA THR A 118 19.03 18.34 7.02
C THR A 118 18.04 18.75 5.94
N LEU A 119 17.09 17.88 5.57
CA LEU A 119 16.04 18.26 4.62
C LEU A 119 15.17 19.40 5.17
N PRO A 120 14.56 20.23 4.29
CA PRO A 120 13.75 21.38 4.67
C PRO A 120 12.37 20.97 5.21
N TYR A 121 12.35 20.18 6.28
CA TYR A 121 11.16 19.62 6.94
C TYR A 121 10.25 20.70 7.56
N GLU A 122 10.70 21.93 7.70
CA GLU A 122 9.87 23.08 8.08
C GLU A 122 8.83 23.46 7.04
N LYS A 123 9.02 23.06 5.77
CA LYS A 123 8.03 23.22 4.69
C LYS A 123 6.83 22.29 4.86
N LEU A 124 7.03 21.13 5.48
CA LEU A 124 5.94 20.20 5.79
C LEU A 124 5.09 20.77 6.93
N LYS A 125 3.80 20.95 6.65
CA LYS A 125 2.81 21.45 7.61
C LYS A 125 1.79 20.35 7.92
N PRO A 126 1.19 20.36 9.11
CA PRO A 126 0.09 19.45 9.42
C PRO A 126 -1.03 19.55 8.38
N ASP A 127 -1.51 18.40 7.93
CA ASP A 127 -2.59 18.29 6.96
C ASP A 127 -3.81 17.62 7.61
N PRO A 128 -4.68 18.41 8.27
CA PRO A 128 -5.87 17.87 8.92
C PRO A 128 -6.86 17.30 7.91
N VAL A 129 -6.86 17.75 6.65
CA VAL A 129 -7.79 17.25 5.62
C VAL A 129 -7.36 15.85 5.21
N LEU A 130 -6.09 15.66 4.86
CA LEU A 130 -5.54 14.34 4.56
C LEU A 130 -5.67 13.39 5.76
N ARG A 131 -5.40 13.87 6.97
CA ARG A 131 -5.57 13.06 8.18
C ARG A 131 -7.00 12.51 8.30
N GLN A 132 -8.01 13.37 8.15
CA GLN A 132 -9.40 12.93 8.27
C GLN A 132 -9.80 11.99 7.13
N LEU A 133 -9.29 12.24 5.91
CA LEU A 133 -9.49 11.35 4.78
C LEU A 133 -8.95 9.94 5.09
N LEU A 134 -7.70 9.84 5.54
CA LEU A 134 -7.05 8.57 5.88
C LEU A 134 -7.76 7.84 7.04
N LEU A 135 -8.23 8.56 8.05
CA LEU A 135 -8.97 7.98 9.17
C LEU A 135 -10.37 7.50 8.77
N SER A 136 -10.96 8.09 7.73
CA SER A 136 -12.27 7.68 7.23
C SER A 136 -12.25 6.42 6.36
N LEU A 137 -11.07 5.98 5.91
CA LEU A 137 -10.89 4.77 5.11
C LEU A 137 -10.92 3.52 6.02
N PRO A 138 -11.82 2.55 5.78
CA PRO A 138 -11.95 1.36 6.63
C PRO A 138 -10.83 0.33 6.42
N GLN A 139 -10.13 0.36 5.29
CA GLN A 139 -9.08 -0.60 4.95
C GLN A 139 -7.84 -0.44 5.83
N ARG A 140 -7.05 -1.51 5.96
CA ARG A 140 -5.70 -1.42 6.54
C ARG A 140 -4.83 -0.49 5.69
N LYS A 141 -4.00 0.34 6.32
CA LYS A 141 -3.16 1.32 5.62
C LYS A 141 -1.69 1.08 5.95
N ILE A 142 -0.84 0.98 4.93
CA ILE A 142 0.58 0.69 5.10
C ILE A 142 1.39 1.68 4.28
N ILE A 143 2.46 2.19 4.87
CA ILE A 143 3.47 2.94 4.14
C ILE A 143 4.41 1.97 3.42
N PHE A 144 4.72 2.24 2.15
CA PHE A 144 5.76 1.57 1.39
C PHE A 144 6.67 2.58 0.71
N THR A 145 7.82 2.83 1.31
CA THR A 145 8.75 3.89 0.92
C THR A 145 10.17 3.34 0.67
N ASN A 146 10.89 3.95 -0.26
CA ASN A 146 12.32 3.69 -0.45
C ASN A 146 13.19 4.43 0.59
N SER A 147 12.62 5.37 1.34
CA SER A 147 13.30 6.14 2.37
C SER A 147 13.53 5.31 3.64
N ASP A 148 14.42 5.79 4.51
CA ASP A 148 14.70 5.16 5.80
C ASP A 148 13.61 5.46 6.84
N LYS A 149 13.64 4.70 7.93
CA LYS A 149 12.64 4.80 9.00
C LYS A 149 12.66 6.17 9.69
N ALA A 150 13.82 6.80 9.85
CA ALA A 150 13.90 8.10 10.52
C ALA A 150 13.25 9.20 9.66
N HIS A 151 13.52 9.20 8.36
CA HIS A 151 12.85 10.11 7.42
C HIS A 151 11.32 9.92 7.46
N ALA A 152 10.84 8.68 7.32
CA ALA A 152 9.41 8.39 7.32
C ALA A 152 8.73 8.89 8.61
N ALA A 153 9.35 8.67 9.76
CA ALA A 153 8.83 9.14 11.05
C ALA A 153 8.74 10.68 11.13
N ILE A 154 9.74 11.40 10.62
CA ILE A 154 9.74 12.87 10.60
C ILE A 154 8.61 13.39 9.71
N VAL A 155 8.46 12.84 8.49
CA VAL A 155 7.41 13.29 7.56
C VAL A 155 6.02 13.06 8.14
N LEU A 156 5.74 11.83 8.60
CA LEU A 156 4.43 11.50 9.18
C LEU A 156 4.09 12.39 10.37
N LYS A 157 5.07 12.69 11.23
CA LYS A 157 4.90 13.62 12.36
C LYS A 157 4.63 15.05 11.89
N LYS A 158 5.39 15.56 10.92
CA LYS A 158 5.25 16.93 10.42
C LYS A 158 3.91 17.16 9.71
N LEU A 159 3.43 16.16 8.97
CA LEU A 159 2.12 16.18 8.33
C LEU A 159 0.97 15.89 9.31
N GLY A 160 1.26 15.49 10.55
CA GLY A 160 0.24 15.13 11.53
C GLY A 160 -0.52 13.86 11.16
N LEU A 161 0.16 12.90 10.51
CA LEU A 161 -0.39 11.61 10.05
C LEU A 161 0.02 10.43 10.95
N GLU A 162 0.59 10.72 12.12
CA GLU A 162 0.87 9.71 13.14
C GLU A 162 -0.42 8.93 13.47
N ASN A 163 -0.30 7.61 13.60
CA ASN A 163 -1.41 6.68 13.86
C ASN A 163 -2.46 6.56 12.74
N CYS A 164 -2.21 7.06 11.52
CA CYS A 164 -3.08 6.80 10.36
C CYS A 164 -2.73 5.48 9.62
N PHE A 165 -1.57 4.89 9.92
CA PHE A 165 -1.04 3.71 9.24
C PHE A 165 -0.74 2.60 10.24
N ASP A 166 -1.06 1.36 9.86
CA ASP A 166 -0.87 0.14 10.64
C ASP A 166 0.57 -0.39 10.56
N GLY A 167 1.36 0.07 9.59
CA GLY A 167 2.73 -0.36 9.40
C GLY A 167 3.51 0.50 8.41
N VAL A 168 4.82 0.36 8.45
CA VAL A 168 5.78 0.99 7.54
C VAL A 168 6.73 -0.07 7.02
N VAL A 169 6.76 -0.25 5.71
CA VAL A 169 7.78 -1.00 4.98
C VAL A 169 8.71 0.02 4.33
N CYS A 170 9.88 0.16 4.92
CA CYS A 170 10.92 1.14 4.53
C CYS A 170 12.23 0.43 4.18
N PHE A 171 13.29 1.19 3.89
CA PHE A 171 14.61 0.66 3.57
C PHE A 171 15.06 -0.45 4.53
N GLU A 172 15.00 -0.23 5.85
CA GLU A 172 15.47 -1.19 6.86
C GLU A 172 14.60 -2.45 6.92
N THR A 173 13.32 -2.34 6.54
CA THR A 173 12.40 -3.49 6.50
C THR A 173 12.74 -4.41 5.32
N LEU A 174 13.09 -3.81 4.17
CA LEU A 174 13.51 -4.54 2.97
C LEU A 174 14.96 -5.02 3.02
N ASN A 175 15.82 -4.31 3.75
CA ASN A 175 17.26 -4.51 3.78
C ASN A 175 17.76 -4.70 5.22
N PRO A 176 17.32 -5.76 5.94
CA PRO A 176 17.71 -5.97 7.32
C PRO A 176 19.21 -6.22 7.44
N SER A 177 19.85 -5.55 8.39
CA SER A 177 21.29 -5.75 8.65
C SER A 177 21.57 -7.19 9.10
N THR A 178 22.79 -7.66 8.84
CA THR A 178 23.24 -9.01 9.21
C THR A 178 23.12 -9.31 10.71
N GLU A 179 23.10 -8.30 11.59
CA GLU A 179 22.91 -8.49 13.03
C GLU A 179 21.45 -8.82 13.42
N GLN A 180 20.45 -8.30 12.70
CA GLN A 180 19.05 -8.65 12.91
C GLN A 180 18.77 -10.09 12.47
N ASN A 181 19.40 -10.51 11.37
CA ASN A 181 19.36 -11.90 10.90
C ASN A 181 19.89 -12.93 11.93
N VAL A 182 20.76 -12.53 12.87
CA VAL A 182 21.29 -13.44 13.91
C VAL A 182 20.32 -13.60 15.09
N LYS A 183 19.50 -12.58 15.38
CA LYS A 183 18.51 -12.66 16.47
C LYS A 183 17.31 -13.52 16.09
N ASP A 184 16.83 -13.43 14.85
CA ASP A 184 15.69 -14.22 14.37
C ASP A 184 16.03 -15.69 14.11
N ARG A 185 17.29 -15.98 13.75
CA ARG A 185 17.79 -17.36 13.57
C ARG A 185 18.01 -18.13 14.87
N LYS A 186 18.03 -17.48 16.04
CA LYS A 186 18.17 -18.15 17.35
C LYS A 186 16.83 -18.64 17.93
N SER A 187 15.71 -18.38 17.26
CA SER A 187 14.37 -18.80 17.68
C SER A 187 13.77 -19.97 16.89
N SER A 188 14.45 -20.51 15.87
CA SER A 188 13.92 -21.58 15.03
C SER A 188 14.96 -22.65 14.68
N ASP A 189 15.34 -23.45 15.67
CA ASP A 189 15.91 -24.78 15.41
C ASP A 189 14.78 -25.75 15.04
N ALA A 190 14.46 -25.87 13.75
CA ALA A 190 14.06 -27.14 13.11
C ALA A 190 13.69 -26.99 11.63
N ALA A 191 14.31 -27.86 10.84
CA ALA A 191 13.90 -28.35 9.52
C ALA A 191 14.07 -27.40 8.32
N GLY A 192 14.79 -27.92 7.32
CA GLY A 192 15.17 -27.22 6.12
C GLY A 192 13.99 -26.79 5.26
N SER A 193 14.15 -25.61 4.71
CA SER A 193 13.46 -25.16 3.51
C SER A 193 14.47 -24.28 2.78
N ASP A 194 14.61 -24.54 1.48
CA ASP A 194 15.31 -23.72 0.51
C ASP A 194 14.55 -22.38 0.37
N GLY A 195 14.69 -21.55 1.41
CA GLY A 195 14.14 -20.21 1.45
C GLY A 195 15.09 -19.31 0.69
N SER A 196 14.61 -18.75 -0.41
CA SER A 196 15.21 -17.72 -1.24
C SER A 196 15.90 -16.65 -0.41
N VAL A 197 17.18 -16.88 -0.10
CA VAL A 197 18.08 -15.82 0.33
C VAL A 197 18.22 -14.90 -0.88
N PRO A 198 17.86 -13.61 -0.79
CA PRO A 198 18.02 -12.70 -1.90
C PRO A 198 19.50 -12.68 -2.32
N PRO A 199 19.80 -12.56 -3.62
CA PRO A 199 21.15 -12.72 -4.12
C PRO A 199 22.09 -11.72 -3.45
N ARG A 200 23.32 -12.16 -3.17
CA ARG A 200 24.37 -11.37 -2.53
C ARG A 200 24.54 -10.00 -3.20
N GLY A 201 24.20 -8.91 -2.50
CA GLY A 201 24.86 -7.60 -2.65
C GLY A 201 24.03 -6.40 -3.12
N GLY A 202 22.77 -6.56 -3.50
CA GLY A 202 21.92 -5.45 -3.96
C GLY A 202 21.05 -4.84 -2.86
N ILE A 203 20.79 -3.53 -2.92
CA ILE A 203 19.71 -2.90 -2.15
C ILE A 203 18.38 -3.24 -2.81
N LEU A 204 17.46 -3.80 -2.05
CA LEU A 204 16.09 -4.04 -2.47
C LEU A 204 15.26 -2.76 -2.27
N CYS A 205 14.71 -2.23 -3.38
CA CYS A 205 13.88 -1.03 -3.38
C CYS A 205 12.98 -0.97 -4.61
N LYS A 206 11.92 -0.15 -4.55
CA LYS A 206 11.10 0.17 -5.74
C LYS A 206 11.97 0.80 -6.83
N PRO A 207 11.74 0.52 -8.12
CA PRO A 207 10.58 -0.17 -8.71
C PRO A 207 10.81 -1.68 -8.96
N SER A 208 11.74 -2.35 -8.27
CA SER A 208 12.00 -3.77 -8.58
C SER A 208 10.76 -4.65 -8.25
N LEU A 209 10.49 -5.68 -9.06
CA LEU A 209 9.36 -6.59 -8.81
C LEU A 209 9.58 -7.35 -7.50
N GLU A 210 10.82 -7.69 -7.19
CA GLU A 210 11.23 -8.34 -5.94
C GLU A 210 10.88 -7.47 -4.72
N SER A 211 10.94 -6.13 -4.84
CA SER A 211 10.52 -5.24 -3.76
C SER A 211 9.00 -5.25 -3.54
N MET A 212 8.23 -5.44 -4.62
CA MET A 212 6.77 -5.61 -4.57
C MET A 212 6.40 -6.97 -3.95
N GLU A 213 7.09 -8.03 -4.33
CA GLU A 213 6.94 -9.37 -3.74
C GLU A 213 7.28 -9.34 -2.25
N ALA A 214 8.37 -8.67 -1.87
CA ALA A 214 8.76 -8.52 -0.47
C ALA A 214 7.71 -7.78 0.36
N VAL A 215 7.13 -6.68 -0.13
CA VAL A 215 6.07 -5.98 0.62
C VAL A 215 4.81 -6.84 0.74
N ILE A 216 4.47 -7.64 -0.28
CA ILE A 216 3.35 -8.61 -0.20
C ILE A 216 3.58 -9.60 0.93
N GLU A 217 4.78 -10.19 1.02
CA GLU A 217 5.11 -11.17 2.05
C GLU A 217 5.18 -10.54 3.44
N ILE A 218 5.93 -9.45 3.60
CA ILE A 218 6.17 -8.77 4.88
C ILE A 218 4.85 -8.25 5.46
N ALA A 219 4.02 -7.64 4.63
CA ALA A 219 2.75 -7.06 5.07
C ALA A 219 1.57 -8.04 4.98
N LYS A 220 1.75 -9.25 4.46
CA LYS A 220 0.69 -10.27 4.26
C LYS A 220 -0.46 -9.73 3.42
N LEU A 221 -0.14 -9.20 2.25
CA LEU A 221 -1.11 -8.58 1.34
C LEU A 221 -1.71 -9.63 0.41
N ASP A 222 -2.99 -9.49 0.08
CA ASP A 222 -3.53 -10.03 -1.17
C ASP A 222 -3.34 -8.94 -2.24
N PRO A 223 -2.49 -9.15 -3.26
CA PRO A 223 -2.23 -8.14 -4.26
C PRO A 223 -3.49 -7.71 -5.02
N LYS A 224 -4.44 -8.64 -5.28
CA LYS A 224 -5.67 -8.33 -6.01
C LYS A 224 -6.65 -7.48 -5.21
N ARG A 225 -6.49 -7.46 -3.88
CA ARG A 225 -7.30 -6.69 -2.93
C ARG A 225 -6.52 -5.54 -2.30
N THR A 226 -5.42 -5.12 -2.95
CA THR A 226 -4.57 -4.02 -2.51
C THR A 226 -4.54 -2.89 -3.55
N VAL A 227 -4.71 -1.66 -3.08
CA VAL A 227 -4.52 -0.45 -3.89
C VAL A 227 -3.18 0.20 -3.55
N PHE A 228 -2.36 0.50 -4.56
CA PHE A 228 -1.04 1.11 -4.39
C PHE A 228 -1.01 2.54 -4.94
N PHE A 229 -0.65 3.50 -4.08
CA PHE A 229 -0.54 4.93 -4.35
C PHE A 229 0.93 5.36 -4.36
N ASP A 230 1.40 5.90 -5.49
CA ASP A 230 2.80 6.33 -5.67
C ASP A 230 2.87 7.39 -6.79
N ASP A 231 3.79 8.35 -6.72
CA ASP A 231 3.98 9.38 -7.75
C ASP A 231 4.79 8.86 -8.95
N SER A 232 5.65 7.86 -8.73
CA SER A 232 6.57 7.34 -9.73
C SER A 232 5.89 6.37 -10.68
N ALA A 233 5.83 6.74 -11.96
CA ALA A 233 5.34 5.88 -13.05
C ALA A 233 5.98 4.49 -13.06
N ARG A 234 7.28 4.40 -12.72
CA ARG A 234 8.00 3.12 -12.68
C ARG A 234 7.56 2.25 -11.51
N ASN A 235 7.34 2.86 -10.34
CA ASN A 235 6.83 2.14 -9.18
C ASN A 235 5.41 1.64 -9.46
N ILE A 236 4.58 2.48 -10.07
CA ILE A 236 3.22 2.14 -10.49
C ILE A 236 3.21 0.97 -11.48
N ALA A 237 4.07 0.99 -12.51
CA ALA A 237 4.17 -0.11 -13.45
C ALA A 237 4.57 -1.44 -12.76
N ALA A 238 5.51 -1.38 -11.82
CA ALA A 238 5.92 -2.56 -11.04
C ALA A 238 4.81 -3.06 -10.11
N GLY A 239 4.09 -2.16 -9.44
CA GLY A 239 2.93 -2.53 -8.62
C GLY A 239 1.83 -3.19 -9.44
N LYS A 240 1.59 -2.70 -10.67
CA LYS A 240 0.65 -3.31 -11.60
C LYS A 240 1.08 -4.72 -12.00
N ALA A 241 2.37 -4.92 -12.27
CA ALA A 241 2.93 -6.23 -12.58
C ALA A 241 2.82 -7.20 -11.39
N ALA A 242 2.92 -6.71 -10.15
CA ALA A 242 2.71 -7.47 -8.93
C ALA A 242 1.23 -7.80 -8.64
N GLY A 243 0.29 -7.23 -9.40
CA GLY A 243 -1.14 -7.52 -9.32
C GLY A 243 -1.96 -6.52 -8.49
N PHE A 244 -1.35 -5.42 -8.03
CA PHE A 244 -2.07 -4.35 -7.34
C PHE A 244 -3.00 -3.58 -8.29
N ARG A 245 -4.07 -3.01 -7.73
CA ARG A 245 -4.74 -1.87 -8.35
C ARG A 245 -3.87 -0.63 -8.10
N THR A 246 -3.60 0.17 -9.12
CA THR A 246 -2.58 1.22 -9.03
C THR A 246 -3.12 2.62 -9.25
N VAL A 247 -2.62 3.56 -8.46
CA VAL A 247 -3.05 4.95 -8.45
C VAL A 247 -1.83 5.84 -8.51
N VAL A 248 -1.66 6.55 -9.63
CA VAL A 248 -0.58 7.52 -9.74
C VAL A 248 -1.01 8.87 -9.16
N VAL A 249 -0.16 9.47 -8.32
CA VAL A 249 -0.46 10.72 -7.60
C VAL A 249 0.41 11.87 -8.14
N GLY A 250 -0.11 13.09 -8.13
CA GLY A 250 0.58 14.30 -8.60
C GLY A 250 0.35 14.63 -10.08
N THR A 251 -0.56 13.93 -10.76
CA THR A 251 -0.89 14.15 -12.17
C THR A 251 -2.33 13.80 -12.49
N SER A 252 -2.97 14.56 -13.38
CA SER A 252 -4.28 14.23 -13.96
C SER A 252 -4.17 13.35 -15.21
N VAL A 253 -2.95 13.09 -15.69
CA VAL A 253 -2.69 12.29 -16.89
C VAL A 253 -2.44 10.84 -16.50
N LEU A 254 -3.27 9.94 -17.02
CA LEU A 254 -3.09 8.51 -16.83
C LEU A 254 -1.80 8.05 -17.52
N MET A 255 -0.98 7.27 -16.81
CA MET A 255 0.29 6.76 -17.29
C MET A 255 0.24 5.24 -17.52
N PRO A 256 1.10 4.68 -18.38
CA PRO A 256 1.17 3.23 -18.57
C PRO A 256 1.36 2.49 -17.24
N GLY A 257 0.47 1.54 -16.95
CA GLY A 257 0.47 0.77 -15.71
C GLY A 257 -0.36 1.36 -14.57
N ALA A 258 -0.85 2.60 -14.66
CA ALA A 258 -1.78 3.19 -13.70
C ALA A 258 -3.23 2.82 -14.04
N ASP A 259 -4.02 2.42 -13.05
CA ASP A 259 -5.48 2.27 -13.20
C ASP A 259 -6.23 3.59 -13.00
N VAL A 260 -5.70 4.45 -12.12
CA VAL A 260 -6.27 5.75 -11.78
C VAL A 260 -5.15 6.79 -11.69
N ALA A 261 -5.46 8.05 -12.01
CA ALA A 261 -4.58 9.19 -11.82
C ALA A 261 -5.24 10.23 -10.90
N LEU A 262 -4.48 10.74 -9.95
CA LEU A 262 -4.89 11.77 -9.00
C LEU A 262 -3.96 12.97 -9.10
N GLU A 263 -4.50 14.16 -9.35
CA GLU A 263 -3.71 15.39 -9.25
C GLU A 263 -3.22 15.63 -7.81
N SER A 264 -4.04 15.27 -6.82
CA SER A 264 -3.68 15.28 -5.41
C SER A 264 -4.22 14.04 -4.70
N ILE A 265 -3.49 13.56 -3.69
CA ILE A 265 -3.95 12.51 -2.78
C ILE A 265 -5.29 12.87 -2.08
N HIS A 266 -5.65 14.16 -2.03
CA HIS A 266 -6.93 14.61 -1.51
C HIS A 266 -8.14 14.19 -2.37
N ASN A 267 -7.92 13.83 -3.64
CA ASN A 267 -8.97 13.44 -4.57
C ASN A 267 -9.32 11.94 -4.51
N ILE A 268 -8.75 11.15 -3.57
CA ILE A 268 -9.02 9.70 -3.47
C ILE A 268 -10.53 9.42 -3.45
N LYS A 269 -11.31 10.16 -2.65
CA LYS A 269 -12.75 9.89 -2.51
C LYS A 269 -13.55 10.13 -3.80
N GLU A 270 -13.13 11.07 -4.62
CA GLU A 270 -13.77 11.35 -5.91
C GLU A 270 -13.43 10.28 -6.95
N ALA A 271 -12.17 9.85 -6.98
CA ALA A 271 -11.70 8.90 -8.00
C ALA A 271 -11.94 7.42 -7.63
N LEU A 272 -12.03 7.13 -6.34
CA LEU A 272 -12.17 5.78 -5.77
C LEU A 272 -13.26 5.77 -4.66
N PRO A 273 -14.51 6.19 -4.96
CA PRO A 273 -15.58 6.19 -3.96
C PRO A 273 -15.88 4.80 -3.39
N GLU A 274 -15.59 3.73 -4.14
CA GLU A 274 -15.74 2.33 -3.73
C GLU A 274 -14.93 1.98 -2.47
N LEU A 275 -13.86 2.72 -2.15
CA LEU A 275 -13.11 2.52 -0.91
C LEU A 275 -13.92 2.83 0.35
N TRP A 276 -15.02 3.58 0.24
CA TRP A 276 -15.93 3.88 1.35
C TRP A 276 -17.21 3.04 1.34
N VAL A 277 -17.39 2.16 0.36
CA VAL A 277 -18.58 1.30 0.29
C VAL A 277 -18.34 0.10 1.19
N GLU A 278 -19.11 0.01 2.28
CA GLU A 278 -19.06 -1.16 3.14
C GLU A 278 -19.58 -2.41 2.43
N ALA A 279 -18.97 -3.53 2.78
CA ALA A 279 -19.42 -4.87 2.52
C ALA A 279 -20.90 -5.08 2.90
N GLY A 280 -21.84 -4.84 1.97
CA GLY A 280 -23.29 -5.06 2.17
C GLY A 280 -24.16 -3.83 2.42
N GLY A 281 -23.71 -2.60 2.11
CA GLY A 281 -24.55 -1.40 2.20
C GLY A 281 -25.37 -1.12 0.93
N GLU A 282 -26.70 -1.18 1.04
CA GLU A 282 -27.65 -0.84 -0.03
C GLU A 282 -27.44 0.61 -0.56
N HIS A 283 -27.39 0.72 -1.90
CA HIS A 283 -27.58 1.91 -2.73
C HIS A 283 -27.37 3.31 -2.10
N ALA A 284 -26.18 3.88 -2.31
CA ALA A 284 -26.05 5.34 -2.41
C ALA A 284 -26.36 5.81 -3.84
N GLU A 285 -27.60 5.58 -4.31
CA GLU A 285 -28.09 6.17 -5.56
C GLU A 285 -29.27 7.10 -5.25
N ALA A 286 -28.96 8.28 -4.70
CA ALA A 286 -29.91 9.39 -4.65
C ALA A 286 -29.18 10.72 -4.49
N ALA A 287 -28.85 11.38 -5.61
CA ALA A 287 -29.08 12.83 -5.82
C ALA A 287 -28.31 13.37 -7.05
N LEU A 288 -28.60 12.87 -8.25
CA LEU A 288 -28.38 13.65 -9.48
C LEU A 288 -29.56 13.42 -10.43
N ARG A 289 -30.64 14.19 -10.20
CA ARG A 289 -31.58 14.53 -11.28
C ARG A 289 -31.76 16.05 -11.28
N PRO A 290 -31.43 16.75 -12.38
CA PRO A 290 -31.86 18.14 -12.54
C PRO A 290 -33.38 18.16 -12.68
N ALA A 291 -34.04 18.96 -11.84
CA ALA A 291 -35.47 19.22 -11.97
C ALA A 291 -35.74 19.91 -13.32
N ALA A 292 -36.49 19.23 -14.20
CA ALA A 292 -37.05 19.85 -15.38
C ALA A 292 -38.09 20.90 -14.94
N VAL A 293 -37.81 22.16 -15.23
CA VAL A 293 -38.78 23.26 -15.08
C VAL A 293 -39.58 23.34 -16.38
N GLU A 294 -40.77 22.76 -16.40
CA GLU A 294 -41.76 23.07 -17.43
C GLU A 294 -42.23 24.52 -17.24
N THR A 295 -41.87 25.38 -18.20
CA THR A 295 -42.44 26.73 -18.29
C THR A 295 -43.52 26.72 -19.36
N THR A 296 -44.78 26.74 -18.95
CA THR A 296 -45.91 27.05 -19.83
C THR A 296 -46.05 28.56 -19.89
N VAL A 297 -45.83 29.17 -21.06
CA VAL A 297 -46.21 30.57 -21.31
C VAL A 297 -47.55 30.56 -22.04
N LEU A 298 -48.59 31.06 -21.37
CA LEU A 298 -49.83 31.48 -21.99
C LEU A 298 -49.77 32.99 -22.23
N ALA A 299 -49.78 33.39 -23.51
CA ALA A 299 -50.24 34.69 -23.99
C ALA A 299 -50.66 34.54 -25.46
#